data_AF-M4CVS9-F1
#
_entry.id   AF-M4CVS9-F1
#
_cell.length_a   1.000
_cell.length_b   1.000
_cell.length_c   1.000
_cell.angle_alpha   90.00
_cell.angle_beta   90.00
_cell.angle_gamma   90.00
#
_symmetry.space_group_name_H-M   'P 1'
#
loop_
_entity.id
_entity.type
_entity.pdbx_description
1 polymer ?
#
loop_
_entity_poly.entity_id
_entity_poly.type
_entity_poly.pdbx_seq_one_letter_code
_entity_poly.pdbx_strand_id
1 'polypeptide(L)'
;MHLRFNLSPRILLLFLTLLSGTKWSESARVFTIVNSCDQTIWPAITPGENFNGGGFELKPGQSIVFNAPVGWSGRIWGRTGCNFDKTGTGTCETGSCGSTLKCSASGKPPASLAEFTLAALDFYDVSLVDGFNLPMSVTPMNGKGNCSVAGCVADLRSKCPPELAVKSKGKVVSCRSACDVFDRDEYCCRGVYGNPVTCRPTNYSKMFKEACPTAYSYAYDDPTSIFTCSGTDYVISFCSSKFVSYPFFFWCLYLFLTYIYTYLKLKHINFYNILTFKRKPIILSLNPKTLLVCFIYVKPKKHY
;
A
#
# COMPACT_ATOMS: atom_id res chain seq x y z
N MET A 1 1.59 63.44 -26.52
CA MET A 1 0.72 63.59 -25.32
C MET A 1 0.58 62.22 -24.68
N HIS A 2 1.40 61.92 -23.67
CA HIS A 2 1.34 60.63 -22.96
C HIS A 2 0.05 60.58 -22.13
N LEU A 3 -0.92 59.74 -22.54
CA LEU A 3 -2.06 59.42 -21.68
C LEU A 3 -1.56 58.61 -20.48
N ARG A 4 -1.48 59.26 -19.31
CA ARG A 4 -1.33 58.57 -18.04
C ARG A 4 -2.70 58.09 -17.58
N PHE A 5 -2.95 56.79 -17.70
CA PHE A 5 -4.12 56.16 -17.08
C PHE A 5 -3.89 56.11 -15.56
N ASN A 6 -4.53 57.00 -14.82
CA ASN A 6 -4.61 56.94 -13.35
C ASN A 6 -5.61 55.85 -12.95
N LEU A 7 -5.18 54.59 -12.93
CA LEU A 7 -5.97 53.53 -12.29
C LEU A 7 -5.96 53.74 -10.78
N SER A 8 -7.15 53.77 -10.17
CA SER A 8 -7.31 53.88 -8.72
C SER A 8 -6.52 52.77 -8.00
N PRO A 9 -5.82 53.08 -6.88
CA PRO A 9 -5.10 52.08 -6.08
C PRO A 9 -5.98 50.89 -5.67
N ARG A 10 -7.30 51.11 -5.54
CA ARG A 10 -8.28 50.07 -5.21
C ARG A 10 -8.48 49.06 -6.35
N ILE A 11 -8.38 49.50 -7.61
CA ILE A 11 -8.49 48.63 -8.80
C ILE A 11 -7.20 47.81 -8.97
N LEU A 12 -6.04 48.42 -8.68
CA LEU A 12 -4.75 47.73 -8.70
C LEU A 12 -4.69 46.62 -7.63
N LEU A 13 -5.21 46.87 -6.42
CA LEU A 13 -5.30 45.85 -5.35
C LEU A 13 -6.24 44.69 -5.71
N LEU A 14 -7.36 44.95 -6.37
CA LEU A 14 -8.27 43.91 -6.86
C LEU A 14 -7.65 43.04 -7.97
N PHE A 15 -6.83 43.62 -8.85
CA PHE A 15 -6.08 42.86 -9.85
C PHE A 15 -4.95 42.00 -9.25
N LEU A 16 -4.29 42.47 -8.19
CA LEU A 16 -3.25 41.73 -7.47
C LEU A 16 -3.79 40.52 -6.70
N THR A 17 -5.03 40.58 -6.18
CA THR A 17 -5.67 39.42 -5.54
C THR A 17 -6.16 38.40 -6.57
N LEU A 18 -6.54 38.82 -7.78
CA LEU A 18 -6.89 37.92 -8.90
C LEU A 18 -5.67 37.24 -9.56
N LEU A 19 -4.46 37.82 -9.45
CA LEU A 19 -3.21 37.23 -9.94
C LEU A 19 -2.53 36.29 -8.94
N SER A 20 -3.03 36.23 -7.70
CA SER A 20 -2.65 35.18 -6.76
C SER A 20 -3.36 33.90 -7.18
N GLY A 21 -2.83 33.25 -8.21
CA GLY A 21 -3.36 31.99 -8.73
C GLY A 21 -3.67 31.06 -7.57
N THR A 22 -4.91 30.58 -7.52
CA THR A 22 -5.30 29.50 -6.63
C THR A 22 -4.32 28.37 -6.90
N LYS A 23 -3.39 28.12 -5.97
CA LYS A 23 -2.65 26.85 -5.97
C LYS A 23 -3.74 25.82 -5.77
N TRP A 24 -4.09 25.11 -6.84
CA TRP A 24 -4.93 23.94 -6.77
C TRP A 24 -4.28 23.05 -5.72
N SER A 25 -4.95 22.89 -4.58
CA SER A 25 -4.52 21.92 -3.59
C SER A 25 -4.62 20.58 -4.27
N GLU A 26 -3.50 20.01 -4.73
CA GLU A 26 -3.52 18.63 -5.18
C GLU A 26 -4.00 17.78 -3.99
N SER A 27 -5.03 16.97 -4.23
CA SER A 27 -5.66 16.20 -3.18
C SER A 27 -4.67 15.20 -2.58
N ALA A 28 -4.71 15.05 -1.26
CA ALA A 28 -4.03 13.95 -0.58
C ALA A 28 -4.44 12.61 -1.22
N ARG A 29 -3.51 11.67 -1.25
CA ARG A 29 -3.71 10.31 -1.76
C ARG A 29 -4.25 9.45 -0.62
N VAL A 30 -5.26 8.65 -0.89
CA VAL A 30 -5.80 7.68 0.09
C VAL A 30 -5.03 6.37 -0.02
N PHE A 31 -4.55 5.86 1.10
CA PHE A 31 -3.86 4.59 1.24
C PHE A 31 -4.74 3.63 2.03
N THR A 32 -5.20 2.56 1.40
CA THR A 32 -5.90 1.44 2.06
C THR A 32 -4.92 0.29 2.26
N ILE A 33 -4.58 -0.01 3.51
CA ILE A 33 -3.67 -1.10 3.87
C ILE A 33 -4.49 -2.29 4.33
N VAL A 34 -4.32 -3.46 3.70
CA VAL A 34 -5.13 -4.66 3.89
C VAL A 34 -4.25 -5.83 4.31
N ASN A 35 -4.61 -6.50 5.40
CA ASN A 35 -4.02 -7.78 5.77
C ASN A 35 -4.89 -8.93 5.24
N SER A 36 -4.47 -9.54 4.13
CA SER A 36 -5.09 -10.78 3.59
C SER A 36 -4.34 -12.05 4.03
N CYS A 37 -3.34 -11.92 4.91
CA CYS A 37 -2.63 -13.06 5.48
C CYS A 37 -3.53 -13.80 6.49
N ASP A 38 -3.21 -15.06 6.75
CA ASP A 38 -3.83 -15.92 7.76
C ASP A 38 -3.35 -15.62 9.20
N GLN A 39 -2.42 -14.69 9.34
CA GLN A 39 -1.81 -14.29 10.61
C GLN A 39 -1.87 -12.77 10.82
N THR A 40 -1.77 -12.35 12.08
CA THR A 40 -1.58 -10.93 12.39
C THR A 40 -0.24 -10.46 11.85
N ILE A 41 -0.24 -9.30 11.22
CA ILE A 41 0.96 -8.58 10.81
C ILE A 41 1.02 -7.23 11.51
N TRP A 42 2.21 -6.63 11.53
CA TRP A 42 2.39 -5.27 12.03
C TRP A 42 2.94 -4.40 10.91
N PRO A 43 2.07 -3.80 10.07
CA PRO A 43 2.54 -2.89 9.04
C PRO A 43 3.35 -1.77 9.66
N ALA A 44 4.34 -1.32 8.91
CA ALA A 44 5.30 -0.31 9.30
C ALA A 44 5.52 0.64 8.11
N ILE A 45 5.64 1.92 8.43
CA ILE A 45 5.69 3.00 7.45
C ILE A 45 6.73 4.02 7.89
N THR A 46 7.55 4.49 6.95
CA THR A 46 8.45 5.64 7.17
C THR A 46 8.46 6.54 5.92
N PRO A 47 8.34 7.86 6.07
CA PRO A 47 8.05 8.61 7.29
C PRO A 47 6.58 8.43 7.72
N GLY A 48 6.34 8.37 9.03
CA GLY A 48 5.13 7.78 9.63
C GLY A 48 4.05 8.77 10.11
N GLU A 49 4.27 10.07 9.98
CA GLU A 49 3.42 11.14 10.54
C GLU A 49 1.97 11.04 10.04
N ASN A 50 1.81 10.71 8.77
CA ASN A 50 0.51 10.54 8.11
C ASN A 50 -0.11 9.14 8.31
N PHE A 51 0.60 8.24 8.99
CA PHE A 51 0.29 6.82 9.10
C PHE A 51 0.25 6.35 10.56
N ASN A 52 -0.38 7.15 11.43
CA ASN A 52 -0.47 6.89 12.87
C ASN A 52 0.92 6.66 13.49
N GLY A 53 1.91 7.48 13.17
CA GLY A 53 3.28 7.35 13.67
C GLY A 53 4.08 6.17 13.09
N GLY A 54 3.65 5.58 11.97
CA GLY A 54 4.50 4.65 11.21
C GLY A 54 4.49 3.19 11.66
N GLY A 55 3.51 2.76 12.46
CA GLY A 55 3.33 1.33 12.72
C GLY A 55 2.15 0.96 13.60
N PHE A 56 1.55 -0.20 13.36
CA PHE A 56 0.34 -0.65 14.06
C PHE A 56 0.15 -2.16 13.88
N GLU A 57 -0.70 -2.77 14.71
CA GLU A 57 -1.16 -4.16 14.54
C GLU A 57 -2.31 -4.20 13.52
N LEU A 58 -2.31 -5.20 12.63
CA LEU A 58 -3.39 -5.45 11.68
C LEU A 58 -3.71 -6.96 11.64
N LYS A 59 -4.88 -7.34 12.14
CA LYS A 59 -5.31 -8.75 12.22
C LYS A 59 -5.77 -9.30 10.85
N PRO A 60 -5.85 -10.63 10.67
CA PRO A 60 -6.36 -11.22 9.44
C PRO A 60 -7.70 -10.64 9.00
N GLY A 61 -7.79 -10.27 7.72
CA GLY A 61 -8.99 -9.69 7.10
C GLY A 61 -9.27 -8.23 7.48
N GLN A 62 -8.43 -7.59 8.31
CA GLN A 62 -8.59 -6.18 8.63
C GLN A 62 -7.96 -5.29 7.55
N SER A 63 -8.53 -4.09 7.44
CA SER A 63 -7.95 -3.00 6.67
C SER A 63 -7.96 -1.71 7.48
N ILE A 64 -7.10 -0.78 7.09
CA ILE A 64 -7.02 0.56 7.65
C ILE A 64 -6.74 1.57 6.54
N VAL A 65 -7.22 2.80 6.72
CA VAL A 65 -7.12 3.87 5.73
C VAL A 65 -6.33 5.03 6.29
N PHE A 66 -5.41 5.56 5.50
CA PHE A 66 -4.62 6.75 5.77
C PHE A 66 -4.61 7.70 4.58
N ASN A 67 -4.24 8.95 4.82
CA ASN A 67 -4.11 9.95 3.77
C ASN A 67 -2.68 10.46 3.79
N ALA A 68 -2.00 10.47 2.65
CA ALA A 68 -0.68 11.06 2.52
C ALA A 68 -0.73 12.31 1.62
N PRO A 69 -0.04 13.39 1.99
CA PRO A 69 0.01 14.59 1.15
C PRO A 69 0.83 14.32 -0.11
N VAL A 70 0.57 15.10 -1.16
CA VAL A 70 1.51 15.23 -2.28
C VAL A 70 2.85 15.72 -1.74
N GLY A 71 3.94 15.15 -2.25
CA GLY A 71 5.29 15.35 -1.74
C GLY A 71 5.72 14.32 -0.71
N TRP A 72 4.83 13.44 -0.23
CA TRP A 72 5.24 12.30 0.59
C TRP A 72 6.04 11.32 -0.26
N SER A 73 7.22 10.96 0.22
CA SER A 73 8.06 9.89 -0.32
C SER A 73 8.44 8.98 0.84
N GLY A 74 8.23 7.68 0.67
CA GLY A 74 8.34 6.76 1.78
C GLY A 74 8.13 5.30 1.41
N ARG A 75 8.18 4.47 2.46
CA ARG A 75 8.16 3.01 2.36
C ARG A 75 7.11 2.42 3.29
N ILE A 76 6.44 1.37 2.83
CA ILE A 76 5.47 0.58 3.60
C ILE A 76 5.88 -0.89 3.52
N TRP A 77 5.94 -1.58 4.67
CA TRP A 77 6.25 -3.01 4.73
C TRP A 77 5.48 -3.70 5.86
N GLY A 78 5.49 -5.03 5.86
CA GLY A 78 4.85 -5.83 6.90
C GLY A 78 5.88 -6.48 7.83
N ARG A 79 5.63 -6.46 9.14
CA ARG A 79 6.41 -7.21 10.13
C ARG A 79 5.64 -8.44 10.60
N THR A 80 6.34 -9.53 10.90
CA THR A 80 5.75 -10.80 11.38
C THR A 80 6.35 -11.23 12.70
N GLY A 81 5.62 -12.09 13.43
CA GLY A 81 6.11 -12.68 14.68
C GLY A 81 6.41 -11.64 15.75
N CYS A 82 5.66 -10.54 15.79
CA CYS A 82 5.94 -9.45 16.72
C CYS A 82 5.30 -9.68 18.10
N ASN A 83 5.97 -9.17 19.13
CA ASN A 83 5.44 -9.07 20.48
C ASN A 83 5.79 -7.71 21.05
N PHE A 84 4.79 -6.85 21.21
CA PHE A 84 4.91 -5.51 21.79
C PHE A 84 4.16 -5.44 23.12
N ASP A 85 4.76 -4.79 24.10
CA ASP A 85 4.10 -4.46 25.35
C ASP A 85 3.12 -3.27 25.20
N LYS A 86 2.49 -2.87 26.32
CA LYS A 86 1.53 -1.76 26.33
C LYS A 86 2.15 -0.40 26.01
N THR A 87 3.47 -0.25 26.16
CA THR A 87 4.21 0.96 25.80
C THR A 87 4.64 0.95 24.33
N GLY A 88 4.38 -0.13 23.59
CA GLY A 88 4.77 -0.29 22.21
C GLY A 88 6.23 -0.68 22.04
N THR A 89 6.87 -1.22 23.09
CA THR A 89 8.24 -1.74 23.04
C THR A 89 8.22 -3.26 22.88
N GLY A 90 9.09 -3.80 22.03
CA GLY A 90 9.01 -5.18 21.62
C GLY A 90 10.00 -5.57 20.54
N THR A 91 9.77 -6.74 19.96
CA THR A 91 10.58 -7.27 18.84
C THR A 91 9.70 -7.92 17.80
N CYS A 92 10.23 -8.07 16.59
CA CYS A 92 9.63 -8.80 15.48
C CYS A 92 10.64 -9.77 14.88
N GLU A 93 10.13 -10.89 14.37
CA GLU A 93 10.94 -11.91 13.72
C GLU A 93 11.44 -11.47 12.34
N THR A 94 10.60 -10.76 11.58
CA THR A 94 10.97 -10.20 10.27
C THR A 94 10.59 -8.73 10.15
N GLY A 95 11.33 -7.97 9.35
CA GLY A 95 11.06 -6.56 9.04
C GLY A 95 11.16 -5.60 10.22
N SER A 96 11.80 -5.98 11.33
CA SER A 96 11.89 -5.16 12.53
C SER A 96 12.52 -3.79 12.25
N CYS A 97 11.98 -2.71 12.83
CA CYS A 97 12.49 -1.34 12.69
C CYS A 97 13.16 -0.81 13.97
N GLY A 98 13.64 -1.72 14.81
CA GLY A 98 14.14 -1.43 16.15
C GLY A 98 13.29 -2.11 17.21
N SER A 99 13.18 -1.49 18.39
CA SER A 99 12.41 -2.01 19.51
C SER A 99 11.00 -1.42 19.61
N THR A 100 10.62 -0.48 18.74
CA THR A 100 9.36 0.27 18.85
C THR A 100 8.32 -0.19 17.83
N LEU A 101 7.04 -0.12 18.22
CA LEU A 101 5.91 -0.38 17.33
C LEU A 101 5.85 0.65 16.20
N LYS A 102 6.10 1.91 16.54
CA LYS A 102 6.12 3.08 15.65
C LYS A 102 7.53 3.21 15.05
N CYS A 103 7.64 3.07 13.73
CA CYS A 103 8.93 3.06 13.06
C CYS A 103 9.36 4.47 12.65
N SER A 104 10.63 4.81 12.94
CA SER A 104 11.28 6.05 12.51
C SER A 104 12.32 5.84 11.40
N ALA A 105 12.56 4.58 11.03
CA ALA A 105 13.50 4.16 10.01
C ALA A 105 12.94 2.94 9.26
N SER A 106 13.56 2.60 8.14
CA SER A 106 13.17 1.43 7.34
C SER A 106 13.39 0.12 8.11
N GLY A 107 12.68 -0.92 7.70
CA GLY A 107 12.77 -2.24 8.33
C GLY A 107 14.11 -2.91 8.05
N LYS A 108 14.59 -3.71 9.01
CA LYS A 108 15.76 -4.57 8.86
C LYS A 108 15.47 -5.64 7.79
N PRO A 109 16.33 -5.79 6.77
CA PRO A 109 16.24 -6.90 5.83
C PRO A 109 16.28 -8.27 6.52
N PRO A 110 15.59 -9.30 5.98
CA PRO A 110 14.79 -9.24 4.76
C PRO A 110 13.38 -8.67 4.95
N ALA A 111 12.95 -7.81 4.04
CA ALA A 111 11.58 -7.27 4.01
C ALA A 111 11.16 -6.91 2.58
N SER A 112 9.95 -7.34 2.20
CA SER A 112 9.30 -6.84 0.98
C SER A 112 8.83 -5.40 1.23
N LEU A 113 9.19 -4.46 0.35
CA LEU A 113 8.89 -3.04 0.52
C LEU A 113 7.93 -2.58 -0.57
N ALA A 114 6.95 -1.74 -0.23
CA ALA A 114 6.28 -0.87 -1.20
C ALA A 114 6.85 0.54 -1.05
N GLU A 115 7.36 1.09 -2.15
CA GLU A 115 8.02 2.40 -2.17
C GLU A 115 7.18 3.37 -2.99
N PHE A 116 7.15 4.63 -2.57
CA PHE A 116 6.33 5.68 -3.19
C PHE A 116 7.09 7.00 -3.22
N THR A 117 6.84 7.77 -4.27
CA THR A 117 7.13 9.21 -4.35
C THR A 117 5.93 9.90 -4.97
N LEU A 118 5.16 10.63 -4.16
CA LEU A 118 3.90 11.26 -4.56
C LEU A 118 4.16 12.67 -5.08
N ALA A 119 3.68 12.98 -6.28
CA ALA A 119 3.86 14.26 -6.95
C ALA A 119 2.67 14.52 -7.90
N ALA A 120 2.81 15.41 -8.89
CA ALA A 120 1.84 15.51 -9.98
C ALA A 120 1.75 14.18 -10.78
N LEU A 121 2.90 13.50 -10.91
CA LEU A 121 3.02 12.13 -11.40
C LEU A 121 3.65 11.30 -10.27
N ASP A 122 2.88 10.38 -9.71
CA ASP A 122 3.38 9.51 -8.65
C ASP A 122 4.28 8.44 -9.25
N PHE A 123 5.32 8.07 -8.52
CA PHE A 123 6.15 6.87 -8.76
C PHE A 123 5.94 5.89 -7.62
N TYR A 124 5.76 4.62 -7.95
CA TYR A 124 5.62 3.57 -6.95
C TYR A 124 6.09 2.22 -7.49
N ASP A 125 6.45 1.35 -6.56
CA ASP A 125 6.93 0.01 -6.85
C ASP A 125 6.75 -0.92 -5.64
N VAL A 126 7.03 -2.20 -5.87
CA VAL A 126 7.33 -3.15 -4.81
C VAL A 126 8.77 -3.62 -5.02
N SER A 127 9.56 -3.64 -3.96
CA SER A 127 10.98 -3.90 -3.99
C SER A 127 11.36 -5.09 -3.11
N LEU A 128 12.13 -6.00 -3.72
CA LEU A 128 12.76 -7.16 -3.10
C LEU A 128 14.29 -7.01 -3.03
N VAL A 129 14.81 -5.81 -3.29
CA VAL A 129 16.24 -5.47 -3.15
C VAL A 129 16.72 -5.79 -1.74
N ASP A 130 15.88 -5.49 -0.75
CA ASP A 130 16.08 -5.80 0.67
C ASP A 130 15.51 -7.16 1.06
N GLY A 131 15.29 -8.08 0.10
CA GLY A 131 14.78 -9.42 0.35
C GLY A 131 13.25 -9.52 0.40
N PHE A 132 12.76 -10.63 0.92
CA PHE A 132 11.34 -10.98 0.95
C PHE A 132 10.95 -11.58 2.30
N ASN A 133 9.84 -11.14 2.87
CA ASN A 133 9.24 -11.78 4.06
C ASN A 133 7.75 -12.09 3.89
N LEU A 134 7.01 -11.20 3.25
CA LEU A 134 5.58 -11.34 2.97
C LEU A 134 5.30 -11.05 1.49
N PRO A 135 4.36 -11.79 0.86
CA PRO A 135 3.81 -11.35 -0.42
C PRO A 135 3.08 -10.02 -0.25
N MET A 136 3.23 -9.12 -1.22
CA MET A 136 2.52 -7.84 -1.21
C MET A 136 2.26 -7.29 -2.61
N SER A 137 1.27 -6.42 -2.73
CA SER A 137 0.95 -5.70 -3.96
C SER A 137 0.48 -4.28 -3.69
N VAL A 138 0.79 -3.37 -4.61
CA VAL A 138 0.30 -2.00 -4.69
C VAL A 138 -0.61 -1.88 -5.90
N THR A 139 -1.90 -1.58 -5.66
CA THR A 139 -2.91 -1.41 -6.70
C THR A 139 -3.38 0.05 -6.73
N PRO A 140 -3.06 0.82 -7.78
CA PRO A 140 -3.62 2.15 -7.98
C PRO A 140 -5.12 2.06 -8.33
N MET A 141 -5.88 3.05 -7.89
CA MET A 141 -7.33 3.14 -8.01
C MET A 141 -7.71 4.36 -8.84
N ASN A 142 -8.43 4.14 -9.94
CA ASN A 142 -9.02 5.18 -10.80
C ASN A 142 -8.06 6.27 -11.31
N GLY A 143 -6.75 5.98 -11.35
CA GLY A 143 -5.74 6.91 -11.83
C GLY A 143 -5.65 6.96 -13.36
N LYS A 144 -4.81 7.89 -13.85
CA LYS A 144 -4.50 8.05 -15.28
C LYS A 144 -3.03 7.77 -15.55
N GLY A 145 -2.75 7.17 -16.71
CA GLY A 145 -1.38 6.80 -17.12
C GLY A 145 -1.17 5.29 -17.08
N ASN A 146 0.06 4.85 -16.76
CA ASN A 146 0.41 3.43 -16.70
C ASN A 146 -0.41 2.71 -15.63
N CYS A 147 -0.42 3.22 -14.38
CA CYS A 147 -1.28 2.75 -13.29
C CYS A 147 -1.36 1.22 -13.17
N SER A 148 -0.24 0.53 -13.43
CA SER A 148 -0.16 -0.92 -13.37
C SER A 148 -0.02 -1.40 -11.93
N VAL A 149 -0.40 -2.65 -11.67
CA VAL A 149 -0.25 -3.25 -10.34
C VAL A 149 1.21 -3.66 -10.13
N ALA A 150 1.86 -3.10 -9.11
CA ALA A 150 3.19 -3.49 -8.68
C ALA A 150 3.09 -4.58 -7.61
N GLY A 151 3.99 -5.56 -7.59
CA GLY A 151 4.00 -6.51 -6.49
C GLY A 151 4.67 -7.86 -6.70
N CYS A 152 4.65 -8.61 -5.61
CA CYS A 152 5.12 -9.96 -5.49
C CYS A 152 4.09 -10.76 -4.68
N VAL A 153 3.15 -11.41 -5.37
CA VAL A 153 2.08 -12.21 -4.74
C VAL A 153 2.49 -13.68 -4.54
N ALA A 154 3.57 -14.12 -5.17
CA ALA A 154 4.16 -15.43 -4.95
C ALA A 154 4.85 -15.49 -3.59
N ASP A 155 4.83 -16.67 -2.95
CA ASP A 155 5.57 -16.89 -1.70
C ASP A 155 6.97 -17.45 -1.97
N LEU A 156 7.97 -16.55 -1.91
CA LEU A 156 9.37 -16.90 -2.16
C LEU A 156 9.99 -17.77 -1.06
N ARG A 157 9.39 -17.86 0.13
CA ARG A 157 9.95 -18.66 1.24
C ARG A 157 10.02 -20.15 0.90
N SER A 158 9.06 -20.63 0.10
CA SER A 158 8.97 -22.04 -0.31
C SER A 158 10.10 -22.49 -1.25
N LYS A 159 10.66 -21.56 -2.04
CA LYS A 159 11.72 -21.81 -3.02
C LYS A 159 13.01 -21.04 -2.69
N CYS A 160 13.11 -20.48 -1.49
CA CYS A 160 14.28 -19.70 -1.09
C CYS A 160 15.51 -20.62 -1.00
N PRO A 161 16.61 -20.29 -1.71
CA PRO A 161 17.85 -21.04 -1.60
C PRO A 161 18.34 -21.12 -0.15
N PRO A 162 18.91 -22.26 0.28
CA PRO A 162 19.35 -22.45 1.67
C PRO A 162 20.28 -21.33 2.20
N GLU A 163 21.15 -20.81 1.34
CA GLU A 163 22.10 -19.72 1.63
C GLU A 163 21.43 -18.35 1.83
N LEU A 164 20.22 -18.16 1.29
CA LEU A 164 19.42 -16.94 1.47
C LEU A 164 18.32 -17.10 2.53
N ALA A 165 18.05 -18.32 2.99
CA ALA A 165 16.91 -18.62 3.84
C ALA A 165 17.15 -18.20 5.31
N VAL A 166 16.24 -17.39 5.85
CA VAL A 166 16.14 -17.15 7.30
C VAL A 166 15.15 -18.14 7.88
N LYS A 167 15.59 -18.91 8.88
CA LYS A 167 14.75 -19.93 9.52
C LYS A 167 14.40 -19.55 10.94
N SER A 168 13.18 -19.86 11.33
CA SER A 168 12.72 -19.85 12.71
C SER A 168 11.85 -21.06 12.98
N LYS A 169 12.09 -21.74 14.10
CA LYS A 169 11.41 -22.99 14.49
C LYS A 169 11.37 -24.02 13.35
N GLY A 170 12.47 -24.14 12.61
CA GLY A 170 12.61 -25.07 11.48
C GLY A 170 11.92 -24.67 10.17
N LYS A 171 11.20 -23.53 10.13
CA LYS A 171 10.52 -23.03 8.93
C LYS A 171 11.25 -21.82 8.34
N VAL A 172 11.27 -21.70 7.02
CA VAL A 172 11.78 -20.49 6.35
C VAL A 172 10.74 -19.37 6.55
N VAL A 173 11.13 -18.32 7.27
CA VAL A 173 10.24 -17.19 7.61
C VAL A 173 10.44 -16.00 6.67
N SER A 174 11.59 -15.92 6.02
CA SER A 174 11.93 -14.89 5.04
C SER A 174 13.14 -15.31 4.19
N CYS A 175 13.34 -14.63 3.06
CA CYS A 175 14.42 -14.87 2.11
C CYS A 175 15.24 -13.59 1.93
N ARG A 176 16.54 -13.67 2.24
CA ARG A 176 17.49 -12.56 2.08
C ARG A 176 17.79 -12.31 0.61
N SER A 177 18.20 -11.09 0.27
CA SER A 177 18.77 -10.81 -1.04
C SER A 177 20.24 -11.24 -1.10
N ALA A 178 20.78 -11.36 -2.32
CA ALA A 178 22.20 -11.67 -2.49
C ALA A 178 23.10 -10.57 -1.93
N CYS A 179 22.69 -9.30 -2.00
CA CYS A 179 23.45 -8.20 -1.40
C CYS A 179 23.55 -8.37 0.12
N ASP A 180 22.42 -8.65 0.79
CA ASP A 180 22.35 -8.80 2.24
C ASP A 180 23.15 -10.02 2.77
N VAL A 181 23.33 -11.06 1.95
CA VAL A 181 24.11 -12.26 2.35
C VAL A 181 25.58 -12.15 2.01
N PHE A 182 25.91 -11.73 0.79
CA PHE A 182 27.27 -11.81 0.28
C PHE A 182 28.06 -10.50 0.39
N ASP A 183 27.36 -9.37 0.57
CA ASP A 183 27.95 -8.01 0.69
C ASP A 183 29.00 -7.69 -0.40
N ARG A 184 28.76 -8.20 -1.62
CA ARG A 184 29.61 -7.92 -2.78
C ARG A 184 29.02 -6.80 -3.62
N ASP A 185 29.90 -5.97 -4.15
CA ASP A 185 29.53 -4.80 -4.96
C ASP A 185 28.70 -5.16 -6.20
N GLU A 186 28.91 -6.36 -6.76
CA GLU A 186 28.12 -6.94 -7.86
C GLU A 186 26.65 -7.13 -7.51
N TYR A 187 26.35 -7.56 -6.28
CA TYR A 187 24.98 -7.79 -5.82
C TYR A 187 24.34 -6.53 -5.24
N CYS A 188 25.17 -5.67 -4.63
CA CYS A 188 24.73 -4.43 -4.01
C CYS A 188 24.76 -3.23 -4.96
N CYS A 189 25.23 -3.42 -6.19
CA CYS A 189 25.42 -2.37 -7.19
C CYS A 189 26.23 -1.16 -6.67
N ARG A 190 27.40 -1.43 -6.06
CA ARG A 190 28.30 -0.40 -5.50
C ARG A 190 29.57 -0.24 -6.34
N GLY A 191 30.29 0.85 -6.13
CA GLY A 191 31.57 1.09 -6.79
C GLY A 191 31.46 1.05 -8.31
N VAL A 192 32.24 0.18 -8.97
CA VAL A 192 32.21 0.01 -10.43
C VAL A 192 30.86 -0.52 -10.95
N TYR A 193 30.06 -1.15 -10.08
CA TYR A 193 28.70 -1.62 -10.35
C TYR A 193 27.63 -0.56 -10.03
N GLY A 194 28.01 0.68 -9.71
CA GLY A 194 27.10 1.78 -9.36
C GLY A 194 26.34 2.40 -10.53
N ASN A 195 26.06 1.65 -11.59
CA ASN A 195 25.25 2.10 -12.71
C ASN A 195 24.55 0.91 -13.41
N PRO A 196 23.43 1.13 -14.12
CA PRO A 196 22.67 0.06 -14.76
C PRO A 196 23.41 -0.67 -15.90
N VAL A 197 24.49 -0.09 -16.43
CA VAL A 197 25.29 -0.73 -17.51
C VAL A 197 26.22 -1.79 -16.93
N THR A 198 26.73 -1.60 -15.71
CA THR A 198 27.67 -2.52 -15.07
C THR A 198 26.98 -3.44 -14.07
N CYS A 199 25.97 -2.99 -13.32
CA CYS A 199 25.19 -3.89 -12.46
C CYS A 199 24.18 -4.70 -13.27
N ARG A 200 24.48 -5.98 -13.50
CA ARG A 200 23.65 -6.88 -14.30
C ARG A 200 22.85 -7.85 -13.42
N PRO A 201 21.69 -8.33 -13.90
CA PRO A 201 20.94 -9.36 -13.19
C PRO A 201 21.78 -10.61 -12.94
N THR A 202 21.72 -11.12 -11.70
CA THR A 202 22.44 -12.32 -11.26
C THR A 202 21.47 -13.51 -11.16
N ASN A 203 21.98 -14.71 -10.89
CA ASN A 203 21.10 -15.89 -10.71
C ASN A 203 20.08 -15.67 -9.58
N TYR A 204 20.47 -14.98 -8.50
CA TYR A 204 19.59 -14.68 -7.38
C TYR A 204 18.51 -13.65 -7.73
N SER A 205 18.86 -12.54 -8.38
CA SER A 205 17.86 -11.53 -8.75
C SER A 205 16.92 -12.06 -9.85
N LYS A 206 17.42 -12.85 -10.80
CA LYS A 206 16.57 -13.53 -11.80
C LYS A 206 15.54 -14.44 -11.15
N MET A 207 15.92 -15.22 -10.12
CA MET A 207 14.97 -16.06 -9.38
C MET A 207 13.85 -15.23 -8.72
N PHE A 208 14.19 -14.10 -8.10
CA PHE A 208 13.19 -13.19 -7.54
C PHE A 208 12.29 -12.61 -8.64
N LYS A 209 12.88 -12.23 -9.78
CA LYS A 209 12.16 -11.64 -10.91
C LYS A 209 11.21 -12.62 -11.60
N GLU A 210 11.63 -13.87 -11.78
CA GLU A 210 10.81 -14.93 -12.37
C GLU A 210 9.55 -15.18 -11.54
N ALA A 211 9.67 -15.15 -10.22
CA ALA A 211 8.55 -15.32 -9.32
C ALA A 211 7.70 -14.05 -9.21
N CYS A 212 8.31 -12.87 -9.31
CA CYS A 212 7.67 -11.57 -9.10
C CYS A 212 8.06 -10.56 -10.21
N PRO A 213 7.46 -10.69 -11.42
CA PRO A 213 7.87 -9.90 -12.59
C PRO A 213 7.64 -8.39 -12.46
N THR A 214 6.68 -7.98 -11.62
CA THR A 214 6.32 -6.56 -11.39
C THR A 214 6.89 -6.01 -10.07
N ALA A 215 7.94 -6.62 -9.55
CA ALA A 215 8.71 -6.12 -8.42
C ALA A 215 10.19 -5.93 -8.80
N TYR A 216 10.86 -5.00 -8.12
CA TYR A 216 12.31 -4.85 -8.19
C TYR A 216 12.98 -6.09 -7.62
N SER A 217 13.85 -6.71 -8.39
CA SER A 217 14.64 -7.87 -7.96
C SER A 217 16.08 -7.53 -7.57
N TYR A 218 16.57 -6.36 -8.00
CA TYR A 218 17.88 -5.77 -7.67
C TYR A 218 17.84 -4.25 -7.95
N ALA A 219 18.87 -3.51 -7.54
CA ALA A 219 18.82 -2.04 -7.48
C ALA A 219 18.57 -1.32 -8.81
N TYR A 220 18.92 -1.91 -9.96
CA TYR A 220 18.76 -1.28 -11.28
C TYR A 220 17.73 -2.00 -12.17
N ASP A 221 16.73 -2.65 -11.57
CA ASP A 221 15.62 -3.33 -12.26
C ASP A 221 14.50 -2.38 -12.73
N ASP A 222 14.84 -1.15 -13.14
CA ASP A 222 13.86 -0.09 -13.43
C ASP A 222 12.84 -0.44 -14.54
N PRO A 223 13.24 -0.96 -15.71
CA PRO A 223 12.35 -0.99 -16.89
C PRO A 223 11.03 -1.75 -16.72
N THR A 224 10.93 -2.62 -15.71
CA THR A 224 9.75 -3.45 -15.46
C THR A 224 9.21 -3.35 -14.03
N SER A 225 9.81 -2.50 -13.19
CA SER A 225 9.56 -2.51 -11.75
C SER A 225 9.12 -1.17 -11.18
N ILE A 226 9.37 -0.06 -11.87
CA ILE A 226 8.84 1.26 -11.48
C ILE A 226 7.61 1.60 -12.31
N PHE A 227 6.56 2.01 -11.60
CA PHE A 227 5.29 2.37 -12.22
C PHE A 227 4.93 3.80 -11.90
N THR A 228 4.19 4.41 -12.82
CA THR A 228 3.74 5.79 -12.69
C THR A 228 2.23 5.89 -12.79
N CYS A 229 1.64 6.81 -12.03
CA CYS A 229 0.20 7.05 -12.07
C CYS A 229 -0.13 8.47 -11.58
N SER A 230 -1.11 9.11 -12.20
CA SER A 230 -1.57 10.44 -11.80
C SER A 230 -2.98 10.39 -11.22
N GLY A 231 -3.20 11.13 -10.13
CA GLY A 231 -4.52 11.34 -9.53
C GLY A 231 -5.20 10.06 -9.06
N THR A 232 -4.45 9.20 -8.36
CA THR A 232 -4.91 7.86 -7.96
C THR A 232 -4.92 7.69 -6.45
N ASP A 233 -5.71 6.77 -5.93
CA ASP A 233 -5.56 6.25 -4.57
C ASP A 233 -4.89 4.88 -4.60
N TYR A 234 -4.37 4.38 -3.48
CA TYR A 234 -3.62 3.13 -3.44
C TYR A 234 -4.24 2.11 -2.49
N VAL A 235 -4.33 0.86 -2.94
CA VAL A 235 -4.58 -0.30 -2.09
C VAL A 235 -3.30 -1.12 -1.97
N ILE A 236 -2.80 -1.27 -0.75
CA ILE A 236 -1.65 -2.09 -0.40
C ILE A 236 -2.19 -3.34 0.27
N SER A 237 -1.98 -4.50 -0.34
CA SER A 237 -2.46 -5.77 0.20
C SER A 237 -1.30 -6.70 0.51
N PHE A 238 -1.26 -7.20 1.75
CA PHE A 238 -0.36 -8.27 2.18
C PHE A 238 -1.01 -9.62 1.95
N CYS A 239 -0.26 -10.60 1.42
CA CYS A 239 -0.68 -11.97 1.14
C CYS A 239 -1.89 -12.13 0.20
N SER A 240 -2.13 -11.19 -0.72
CA SER A 240 -3.21 -11.35 -1.69
C SER A 240 -2.90 -12.49 -2.67
N SER A 241 -3.84 -13.43 -2.85
CA SER A 241 -3.67 -14.59 -3.74
C SER A 241 -3.77 -14.25 -5.24
N LYS A 242 -4.17 -13.01 -5.57
CA LYS A 242 -4.24 -12.46 -6.93
C LYS A 242 -3.93 -10.97 -6.84
N PHE A 243 -3.42 -10.39 -7.92
CA PHE A 243 -3.52 -8.95 -8.12
C PHE A 243 -5.02 -8.62 -8.19
N VAL A 244 -5.58 -8.09 -7.11
CA VAL A 244 -7.01 -7.79 -7.04
C VAL A 244 -7.21 -6.49 -7.79
N SER A 245 -7.66 -6.60 -9.04
CA SER A 245 -8.34 -5.49 -9.68
C SER A 245 -9.65 -5.26 -8.90
N TYR A 246 -9.82 -4.05 -8.34
CA TYR A 246 -10.97 -3.65 -7.53
C TYR A 246 -12.12 -2.97 -8.30
N PRO A 247 -12.40 -3.19 -9.61
CA PRO A 247 -13.61 -2.59 -10.18
C PRO A 247 -14.88 -3.20 -9.57
N PHE A 248 -14.82 -4.41 -9.01
CA PHE A 248 -16.00 -5.13 -8.53
C PHE A 248 -16.40 -4.86 -7.07
N PHE A 249 -15.46 -4.61 -6.15
CA PHE A 249 -15.81 -4.43 -4.74
C PHE A 249 -16.48 -3.07 -4.49
N PHE A 250 -15.99 -2.01 -5.15
CA PHE A 250 -16.65 -0.70 -5.16
C PHE A 250 -17.98 -0.74 -5.89
N TRP A 251 -18.11 -1.52 -6.97
CA TRP A 251 -19.40 -1.68 -7.63
C TRP A 251 -20.41 -2.42 -6.76
N CYS A 252 -19.99 -3.44 -6.01
CA CYS A 252 -20.86 -4.16 -5.09
C CYS A 252 -21.29 -3.28 -3.90
N LEU A 253 -20.38 -2.50 -3.32
CA LEU A 253 -20.70 -1.54 -2.26
C LEU A 253 -21.58 -0.40 -2.78
N TYR A 254 -21.31 0.10 -3.99
CA TYR A 254 -22.13 1.12 -4.66
C TYR A 254 -23.53 0.59 -4.96
N LEU A 255 -23.66 -0.63 -5.48
CA LEU A 255 -24.95 -1.32 -5.70
C LEU A 255 -25.68 -1.56 -4.36
N PHE A 256 -24.97 -1.90 -3.29
CA PHE A 256 -25.55 -2.07 -1.97
C PHE A 256 -26.04 -0.74 -1.37
N LEU A 257 -25.24 0.32 -1.46
CA LEU A 257 -25.60 1.66 -0.98
C LEU A 257 -26.75 2.26 -1.80
N THR A 258 -26.75 2.09 -3.12
CA THR A 258 -27.85 2.52 -4.00
C THR A 258 -29.11 1.69 -3.79
N TYR A 259 -28.99 0.38 -3.54
CA TYR A 259 -30.12 -0.48 -3.16
C TYR A 259 -30.72 -0.05 -1.82
N ILE A 260 -29.89 0.18 -0.79
CA ILE A 260 -30.35 0.68 0.51
C ILE A 260 -31.02 2.04 0.34
N TYR A 261 -30.40 2.97 -0.37
CA TYR A 261 -30.96 4.31 -0.60
C TYR A 261 -32.32 4.23 -1.32
N THR A 262 -32.43 3.41 -2.37
CA THR A 262 -33.69 3.23 -3.13
C THR A 262 -34.77 2.54 -2.29
N TYR A 263 -34.41 1.51 -1.53
CA TYR A 263 -35.32 0.81 -0.61
C TYR A 263 -35.85 1.74 0.50
N LEU A 264 -35.00 2.58 1.08
CA LEU A 264 -35.39 3.56 2.09
C LEU A 264 -36.28 4.67 1.52
N LYS A 265 -36.00 5.11 0.30
CA LYS A 265 -36.80 6.12 -0.41
C LYS A 265 -38.20 5.59 -0.76
N LEU A 266 -38.32 4.33 -1.18
CA LEU A 266 -39.61 3.67 -1.46
C LEU A 266 -40.46 3.44 -0.20
N LYS A 267 -39.84 3.25 0.97
CA LYS A 267 -40.55 3.00 2.24
C LYS A 267 -40.72 4.22 3.14
N HIS A 268 -40.28 5.42 2.71
CA HIS A 268 -40.32 6.65 3.51
C HIS A 268 -39.66 6.50 4.91
N ILE A 269 -38.59 5.70 5.02
CA ILE A 269 -37.88 5.47 6.29
C ILE A 269 -36.72 6.46 6.39
N ASN A 270 -36.70 7.25 7.47
CA ASN A 270 -35.66 8.25 7.72
C ASN A 270 -34.32 7.59 8.12
N PHE A 271 -33.21 8.07 7.56
CA PHE A 271 -31.89 7.41 7.61
C PHE A 271 -31.35 7.17 9.03
N TYR A 272 -31.80 7.97 10.01
CA TYR A 272 -31.36 7.91 11.40
C TYR A 272 -31.85 6.70 12.21
N ASN A 273 -32.85 5.93 11.73
CA ASN A 273 -33.45 4.82 12.49
C ASN A 273 -32.82 3.43 12.23
N ILE A 274 -31.73 3.33 11.46
CA ILE A 274 -31.24 2.05 10.89
C ILE A 274 -30.20 1.31 11.78
N LEU A 275 -29.97 1.73 13.03
CA LEU A 275 -29.01 1.01 13.89
C LEU A 275 -29.54 -0.32 14.48
N THR A 276 -30.73 -0.79 14.08
CA THR A 276 -31.29 -2.06 14.56
C THR A 276 -31.91 -2.88 13.42
N PHE A 277 -31.09 -3.57 12.62
CA PHE A 277 -31.61 -4.67 11.79
C PHE A 277 -30.87 -5.99 12.06
N LYS A 278 -31.66 -7.01 12.41
CA LYS A 278 -31.24 -8.34 12.83
C LYS A 278 -30.59 -9.14 11.70
N ARG A 279 -29.62 -9.98 12.10
CA ARG A 279 -28.91 -11.01 11.33
C ARG A 279 -29.84 -11.79 10.38
N LYS A 280 -29.83 -11.48 9.10
CA LYS A 280 -30.25 -12.42 8.04
C LYS A 280 -29.28 -12.33 6.86
N PRO A 281 -28.77 -13.47 6.35
CA PRO A 281 -27.96 -13.48 5.14
C PRO A 281 -28.82 -13.09 3.93
N ILE A 282 -28.25 -12.30 3.03
CA ILE A 282 -28.84 -11.98 1.74
C ILE A 282 -28.20 -12.93 0.72
N ILE A 283 -29.00 -13.80 0.12
CA ILE A 283 -28.57 -14.71 -0.94
C ILE A 283 -29.01 -14.10 -2.27
N LEU A 284 -28.05 -13.76 -3.13
CA LEU A 284 -28.31 -13.28 -4.49
C LEU A 284 -27.84 -14.37 -5.48
N SER A 285 -28.77 -14.86 -6.29
CA SER A 285 -28.49 -15.79 -7.40
C SER A 285 -28.30 -14.97 -8.67
N LEU A 286 -27.10 -15.03 -9.26
CA LEU A 286 -26.76 -14.31 -10.51
C LEU A 286 -26.75 -15.23 -11.75
N ASN A 287 -26.84 -16.57 -11.58
CA ASN A 287 -27.12 -17.58 -12.63
C ASN A 287 -27.24 -18.98 -11.99
N PRO A 288 -27.82 -20.02 -12.64
CA PRO A 288 -28.15 -21.30 -12.00
C PRO A 288 -26.96 -22.17 -11.58
N LYS A 289 -25.71 -21.72 -11.78
CA LYS A 289 -24.48 -22.45 -11.40
C LYS A 289 -23.61 -21.73 -10.37
N THR A 290 -23.98 -20.53 -9.92
CA THR A 290 -23.14 -19.76 -8.98
C THR A 290 -24.00 -19.14 -7.88
N LEU A 291 -23.91 -19.69 -6.67
CA LEU A 291 -24.47 -19.11 -5.45
C LEU A 291 -23.38 -18.30 -4.74
N LEU A 292 -23.57 -16.99 -4.64
CA LEU A 292 -22.71 -16.12 -3.83
C LEU A 292 -23.43 -15.85 -2.50
N VAL A 293 -22.83 -16.30 -1.40
CA VAL A 293 -23.34 -16.04 -0.04
C VAL A 293 -22.47 -14.95 0.60
N CYS A 294 -22.97 -13.72 0.62
CA CYS A 294 -22.31 -12.62 1.32
C CYS A 294 -22.68 -12.66 2.82
N PHE A 295 -21.71 -12.95 3.68
CA PHE A 295 -21.87 -12.83 5.14
C PHE A 295 -21.40 -11.44 5.59
N ILE A 296 -22.33 -10.59 6.03
CA ILE A 296 -21.99 -9.32 6.68
C ILE A 296 -22.20 -9.50 8.19
N TYR A 297 -21.11 -9.44 8.96
CA TYR A 297 -21.13 -9.45 10.42
C TYR A 297 -21.13 -8.01 10.95
N VAL A 298 -22.27 -7.56 11.51
CA VAL A 298 -22.35 -6.29 12.26
C VAL A 298 -22.37 -6.62 13.75
N LYS A 299 -21.39 -6.12 14.51
CA LYS A 299 -21.32 -6.26 15.98
C LYS A 299 -22.17 -5.15 16.63
N PRO A 300 -23.19 -5.46 17.45
CA PRO A 300 -24.00 -4.43 18.07
C PRO A 300 -23.21 -3.65 19.12
N LYS A 301 -23.33 -2.31 19.10
CA LYS A 301 -22.82 -1.40 20.13
C LYS A 301 -23.74 -1.54 21.36
N LYS A 302 -23.21 -1.98 22.51
CA LYS A 302 -23.93 -1.87 23.78
C LYS A 302 -23.89 -0.41 24.21
N HIS A 303 -25.05 0.21 24.40
CA HIS A 303 -25.17 1.44 25.16
C HIS A 303 -25.20 1.08 26.65
N TYR A 304 -24.30 1.68 27.42
CA TYR A 304 -24.44 1.89 28.86
C TYR A 304 -24.95 3.31 29.07
#